data_AF-A0A833S610-F1
#
_entry.id   AF-A0A833S610-F1
#
_cell.length_a   1.000
_cell.length_b   1.000
_cell.length_c   1.000
_cell.angle_alpha   90.00
_cell.angle_beta   90.00
_cell.angle_gamma   90.00
#
_symmetry.space_group_name_H-M   'P 1'
#
loop_
_entity.id
_entity.type
_entity.pdbx_description
1 polymer ?
#
loop_
_entity_poly.entity_id
_entity_poly.type
_entity_poly.pdbx_seq_one_letter_code
_entity_poly.pdbx_strand_id
1 'polypeptide(L)'
;MGRLAEVASEQSSEKCKTFVFMGEGYTLGNSLVAVITQKYALLVLITDDVFFYSPDVEFCACFVNHPAEGNIYVRIQAKTGKAIDILRKGLEDLDKICDHTLETFKNAYEQFKPSKEMCTFMQIHTFIKMAAKCETLTHALLRTLPFDMPYWHLN
;
A
#
# COMPACT_ATOMS: atom_id res chain seq x y z
N MET A 1 -6.10 -30.49 6.01
CA MET A 1 -5.89 -30.32 7.46
C MET A 1 -5.68 -28.85 7.74
N GLY A 2 -6.31 -28.29 8.79
CA GLY A 2 -6.10 -26.88 9.15
C GLY A 2 -4.64 -26.64 9.53
N ARG A 3 -4.06 -25.53 9.06
CA ARG A 3 -2.69 -25.12 9.40
C ARG A 3 -2.60 -24.39 10.75
N LEU A 4 -3.68 -24.35 11.53
CA LEU A 4 -3.78 -23.65 12.81
C LEU A 4 -4.14 -24.63 13.93
N ALA A 5 -3.36 -24.62 15.00
CA ALA A 5 -3.61 -25.41 16.22
C ALA A 5 -3.47 -24.54 17.49
N GLU A 6 -4.10 -24.95 18.58
CA GLU A 6 -3.90 -24.33 19.90
C GLU A 6 -2.97 -25.21 20.74
N VAL A 7 -2.00 -24.60 21.43
CA VAL A 7 -1.17 -25.31 22.43
C VAL A 7 -1.95 -25.39 23.74
N ALA A 8 -2.31 -26.60 24.15
CA ALA A 8 -2.85 -26.84 25.49
C ALA A 8 -1.70 -26.73 26.52
N SER A 9 -1.86 -25.85 27.50
CA SER A 9 -0.95 -25.73 28.65
C SER A 9 -1.73 -25.39 29.91
N GLU A 10 -1.20 -25.71 31.09
CA GLU A 10 -1.84 -25.38 32.38
C GLU A 10 -1.97 -23.86 32.60
N GLN A 11 -1.17 -23.06 31.89
CA GLN A 11 -1.23 -21.60 31.88
C GLN A 11 -2.15 -21.03 30.79
N SER A 12 -2.82 -21.89 30.02
CA SER A 12 -3.78 -21.49 28.99
C SER A 12 -5.09 -21.07 29.67
N SER A 13 -5.42 -19.78 29.59
CA SER A 13 -6.71 -19.24 30.01
C SER A 13 -7.45 -18.68 28.79
N GLU A 14 -8.75 -18.38 28.89
CA GLU A 14 -9.47 -17.78 27.76
C GLU A 14 -8.82 -16.46 27.26
N LYS A 15 -8.12 -15.76 28.17
CA LYS A 15 -7.39 -14.52 27.88
C LYS A 15 -5.96 -14.75 27.40
N CYS A 16 -5.33 -15.86 27.78
CA CYS A 16 -3.92 -16.15 27.45
C CYS A 16 -3.84 -17.47 26.70
N LYS A 17 -3.65 -17.41 25.37
CA LYS A 17 -3.52 -18.59 24.51
C LYS A 17 -2.30 -18.49 23.60
N THR A 18 -1.77 -19.65 23.26
CA THR A 18 -0.70 -19.78 22.26
C THR A 18 -1.23 -20.58 21.08
N PHE A 19 -1.10 -20.01 19.89
CA PHE A 19 -1.54 -20.58 18.63
C PHE A 19 -0.34 -21.00 17.79
N VAL A 20 -0.44 -22.12 17.08
CA VAL A 20 0.60 -22.66 16.22
C VAL A 20 0.13 -22.58 14.78
N PHE A 21 0.89 -21.90 13.94
CA PHE A 21 0.69 -21.91 12.50
C PHE A 21 1.72 -22.85 11.88
N MET A 22 1.23 -23.98 11.38
CA MET A 22 2.05 -25.05 10.82
C MET A 22 2.48 -24.73 9.39
N GLY A 23 3.79 -24.83 9.13
CA GLY A 23 4.38 -24.50 7.82
C GLY A 23 4.43 -23.00 7.51
N GLU A 24 4.28 -22.15 8.54
CA GLU A 24 4.32 -20.70 8.42
C GLU A 24 5.52 -20.13 9.22
N GLY A 25 5.99 -18.95 8.83
CA GLY A 25 7.18 -18.32 9.41
C GLY A 25 6.96 -16.91 9.94
N TYR A 26 8.07 -16.22 10.23
CA TYR A 26 8.07 -14.84 10.72
C TYR A 26 7.39 -13.84 9.78
N THR A 27 7.24 -14.13 8.49
CA THR A 27 6.47 -13.28 7.58
C THR A 27 5.02 -13.16 8.04
N LEU A 28 4.31 -14.28 8.19
CA LEU A 28 2.94 -14.28 8.69
C LEU A 28 2.90 -13.84 10.17
N GLY A 29 3.80 -14.36 10.99
CA GLY A 29 3.86 -14.07 12.42
C GLY A 29 4.03 -12.58 12.72
N ASN A 30 5.03 -11.93 12.11
CA ASN A 30 5.29 -10.51 12.34
C ASN A 30 4.19 -9.62 11.75
N SER A 31 3.68 -9.94 10.55
CA SER A 31 2.55 -9.20 9.97
C SER A 31 1.33 -9.25 10.87
N LEU A 32 1.00 -10.43 11.41
CA LEU A 32 -0.15 -10.59 12.29
C LEU A 32 0.05 -9.89 13.64
N VAL A 33 1.24 -10.00 14.25
CA VAL A 33 1.57 -9.26 15.47
C VAL A 33 1.49 -7.76 15.24
N ALA A 34 2.01 -7.26 14.12
CA ALA A 34 1.92 -5.84 13.76
C ALA A 34 0.46 -5.40 13.63
N VAL A 35 -0.40 -6.15 12.92
CA VAL A 35 -1.82 -5.80 12.79
C VAL A 35 -2.52 -5.82 14.15
N ILE A 36 -2.29 -6.84 14.97
CA ILE A 36 -2.92 -6.98 16.30
C ILE A 36 -2.43 -5.91 17.29
N THR A 37 -1.20 -5.44 17.18
CA THR A 37 -0.63 -4.45 18.12
C THR A 37 -0.73 -3.01 17.64
N GLN A 38 -0.62 -2.75 16.34
CA GLN A 38 -0.69 -1.40 15.75
C GLN A 38 -2.13 -0.94 15.52
N LYS A 39 -3.06 -1.81 15.12
CA LYS A 39 -4.43 -1.37 14.79
C LYS A 39 -5.21 -0.90 16.02
N TYR A 40 -4.88 -1.45 17.17
CA TYR A 40 -5.47 -1.05 18.44
C TYR A 40 -4.68 0.07 19.11
N ALA A 41 -3.55 0.50 18.52
CA ALA A 41 -2.83 1.67 18.97
C ALA A 41 -3.65 2.91 18.64
N LEU A 42 -4.38 3.40 19.63
CA LEU A 42 -4.76 4.80 19.62
C LEU A 42 -3.46 5.59 19.76
N LEU A 43 -3.19 6.49 18.81
CA LEU A 43 -2.16 7.51 19.01
C LEU A 43 -2.63 8.41 20.15
N VAL A 44 -2.21 8.10 21.36
CA VAL A 44 -2.50 8.91 22.52
C VAL A 44 -1.45 9.99 22.57
N LEU A 45 -1.83 11.20 22.16
CA LEU A 45 -1.01 12.41 22.34
C LEU A 45 -0.98 12.74 23.83
N ILE A 46 -0.13 12.07 24.60
CA ILE A 46 0.18 12.47 25.97
C ILE A 46 1.70 12.61 26.03
N THR A 47 2.15 13.88 25.93
CA THR A 47 3.49 14.40 26.27
C THR A 47 4.69 13.68 25.64
N ASP A 48 5.28 14.30 24.60
CA ASP A 48 6.65 14.10 24.04
C ASP A 48 7.16 12.67 23.71
N ASP A 49 6.47 11.61 24.10
CA ASP A 49 6.82 10.21 23.88
C ASP A 49 5.68 9.49 23.13
N VAL A 50 6.00 8.88 21.99
CA VAL A 50 5.05 8.07 21.22
C VAL A 50 4.83 6.74 21.94
N PHE A 51 3.74 6.62 22.71
CA PHE A 51 3.37 5.38 23.38
C PHE A 51 2.27 4.63 22.62
N PHE A 52 2.58 3.42 22.15
CA PHE A 52 1.63 2.51 21.51
C PHE A 52 0.79 1.78 22.57
N TYR A 53 -0.53 1.99 22.59
CA TYR A 53 -1.43 1.33 23.53
C TYR A 53 -2.61 0.65 22.85
N SER A 54 -2.65 -0.68 22.89
CA SER A 54 -3.80 -1.49 22.46
C SER A 54 -4.75 -1.72 23.64
N PRO A 55 -6.01 -1.24 23.64
CA PRO A 55 -6.91 -1.41 24.79
C PRO A 55 -7.25 -2.86 25.10
N ASP A 56 -7.28 -3.73 24.07
CA ASP A 56 -7.74 -5.11 24.19
C ASP A 56 -6.62 -6.14 24.41
N VAL A 57 -5.37 -5.77 24.09
CA VAL A 57 -4.21 -6.68 24.09
C VAL A 57 -3.15 -6.17 25.05
N GLU A 58 -2.78 -6.99 26.03
CA GLU A 58 -1.69 -6.71 26.96
C GLU A 58 -0.34 -7.14 26.37
N PHE A 59 -0.32 -8.29 25.70
CA PHE A 59 0.89 -8.82 25.07
C PHE A 59 0.54 -9.65 23.83
N CYS A 60 1.30 -9.47 22.76
CA CYS A 60 1.21 -10.29 21.57
C CYS A 60 2.60 -10.44 20.95
N ALA A 61 3.07 -11.67 20.76
CA ALA A 61 4.37 -11.94 20.16
C ALA A 61 4.35 -13.24 19.37
N CYS A 62 5.24 -13.34 18.37
CA CYS A 62 5.48 -14.56 17.63
C CYS A 62 6.91 -15.07 17.82
N PHE A 63 7.09 -16.38 17.85
CA PHE A 63 8.38 -17.03 18.04
C PHE A 63 8.40 -18.42 17.42
N VAL A 64 9.60 -18.92 17.12
CA VAL A 64 9.83 -20.28 16.63
C VAL A 64 10.52 -21.07 17.73
N ASN A 65 10.04 -22.26 18.05
CA ASN A 65 10.67 -23.14 19.05
C ASN A 65 12.00 -23.71 18.54
N HIS A 66 11.98 -24.20 17.30
CA HIS A 66 13.16 -24.71 16.63
C HIS A 66 13.12 -24.41 15.12
N PRO A 67 14.17 -23.82 14.51
CA PRO A 67 14.15 -23.40 13.11
C PRO A 67 13.82 -24.52 12.11
N ALA A 68 14.12 -25.77 12.44
CA ALA A 68 13.86 -26.93 11.57
C ALA A 68 12.38 -27.38 11.53
N GLU A 69 11.56 -26.97 12.49
CA GLU A 69 10.14 -27.40 12.55
C GLU A 69 9.26 -26.64 11.55
N GLY A 70 9.68 -25.44 11.11
CA GLY A 70 8.90 -24.62 10.18
C GLY A 70 7.54 -24.18 10.72
N ASN A 71 7.39 -24.10 12.05
CA ASN A 71 6.17 -23.69 12.72
C ASN A 71 6.38 -22.37 13.48
N ILE A 72 5.44 -21.45 13.35
CA ILE A 72 5.43 -20.19 14.10
C ILE A 72 4.37 -20.25 15.21
N TYR A 73 4.79 -19.89 16.42
CA TYR A 73 3.95 -19.81 17.60
C TYR A 73 3.58 -18.36 17.83
N VAL A 74 2.30 -18.07 18.05
CA VAL A 74 1.78 -16.74 18.34
C VAL A 74 1.11 -16.78 19.70
N ARG A 75 1.68 -16.06 20.67
CA ARG A 75 1.13 -15.95 22.02
C ARG A 75 0.39 -14.63 22.15
N ILE A 76 -0.86 -14.71 22.60
CA ILE A 76 -1.74 -13.56 22.83
C ILE A 76 -2.18 -13.57 24.28
N GLN A 77 -1.99 -12.44 24.96
CA GLN A 77 -2.54 -12.13 26.27
C GLN A 77 -3.47 -10.94 26.12
N ALA A 78 -4.77 -11.21 26.27
CA ALA A 78 -5.83 -10.24 26.21
C ALA A 78 -5.96 -9.50 27.54
N LYS A 79 -6.04 -8.17 27.51
CA LYS A 79 -6.43 -7.38 28.68
C LYS A 79 -7.92 -7.60 28.97
N THR A 80 -8.72 -7.55 27.91
CA THR A 80 -10.19 -7.70 27.91
C THR A 80 -10.63 -8.65 26.79
N GLY A 81 -11.66 -9.46 27.03
CA GLY A 81 -12.17 -10.42 26.05
C GLY A 81 -11.39 -11.73 25.97
N LYS A 82 -11.54 -12.46 24.84
CA LYS A 82 -10.91 -13.77 24.60
C LYS A 82 -9.80 -13.66 23.56
N ALA A 83 -8.68 -14.36 23.79
CA ALA A 83 -7.54 -14.37 22.87
C ALA A 83 -7.91 -14.88 21.46
N ILE A 84 -8.85 -15.82 21.36
CA ILE A 84 -9.32 -16.37 20.08
C ILE A 84 -10.04 -15.33 19.22
N ASP A 85 -10.81 -14.42 19.84
CA ASP A 85 -11.56 -13.40 19.11
C ASP A 85 -10.62 -12.31 18.61
N ILE A 86 -9.59 -11.98 19.40
CA ILE A 86 -8.50 -11.07 19.00
C ILE A 86 -7.75 -11.67 17.80
N LEU A 87 -7.42 -12.96 17.85
CA LEU A 87 -6.76 -13.64 16.72
C LEU A 87 -7.63 -13.60 15.46
N ARG A 88 -8.91 -13.94 15.58
CA ARG A 88 -9.85 -13.95 14.45
C ARG A 88 -9.92 -12.57 13.80
N LYS A 89 -10.14 -11.52 14.61
CA LYS A 89 -10.21 -10.15 14.12
C LYS A 89 -8.88 -9.69 13.51
N GLY A 90 -7.75 -10.06 14.10
CA GLY A 90 -6.43 -9.79 13.55
C GLY A 90 -6.22 -10.38 12.15
N LEU A 91 -6.68 -11.61 11.92
CA LEU A 91 -6.63 -12.27 10.62
C LEU A 91 -7.56 -11.60 9.58
N GLU A 92 -8.80 -11.30 9.97
CA GLU A 92 -9.75 -10.57 9.10
C GLU A 92 -9.23 -9.18 8.72
N ASP A 93 -8.53 -8.52 9.63
CA ASP A 93 -7.96 -7.20 9.40
C ASP A 93 -6.73 -7.26 8.50
N LEU A 94 -5.90 -8.30 8.67
CA LEU A 94 -4.76 -8.54 7.78
C LEU A 94 -5.22 -8.79 6.33
N ASP A 95 -6.27 -9.59 6.15
CA ASP A 95 -6.87 -9.87 4.84
C ASP A 95 -7.35 -8.59 4.14
N LYS A 96 -8.10 -7.75 4.86
CA LYS A 96 -8.58 -6.44 4.36
C LYS A 96 -7.43 -5.50 3.98
N ILE A 97 -6.33 -5.50 4.76
CA ILE A 97 -5.15 -4.68 4.45
C ILE A 97 -4.50 -5.17 3.15
N CYS A 98 -4.39 -6.49 2.96
CA CYS A 98 -3.86 -7.07 1.73
C CYS A 98 -4.72 -6.69 0.52
N ASP A 99 -6.05 -6.81 0.63
CA ASP A 99 -6.99 -6.43 -0.43
C ASP A 99 -6.87 -4.94 -0.79
N HIS A 100 -6.87 -4.07 0.22
CA HIS A 100 -6.76 -2.62 0.01
C HIS A 100 -5.41 -2.23 -0.63
N THR A 101 -4.32 -2.88 -0.20
CA THR A 101 -2.98 -2.65 -0.77
C THR A 101 -2.94 -3.04 -2.23
N LEU A 102 -3.54 -4.19 -2.57
CA LEU A 102 -3.59 -4.71 -3.93
C LEU A 102 -4.46 -3.84 -4.85
N GLU A 103 -5.62 -3.38 -4.37
CA GLU A 103 -6.48 -2.45 -5.10
C GLU A 103 -5.76 -1.12 -5.35
N THR A 104 -5.19 -0.52 -4.31
CA THR A 104 -4.45 0.75 -4.41
C THR A 104 -3.27 0.64 -5.36
N PHE A 105 -2.52 -0.47 -5.29
CA PHE A 105 -1.41 -0.74 -6.19
C PHE A 105 -1.87 -0.88 -7.65
N LYS A 106 -2.96 -1.63 -7.90
CA LYS A 106 -3.53 -1.77 -9.25
C LYS A 106 -3.95 -0.41 -9.83
N ASN A 107 -4.65 0.40 -9.05
CA ASN A 107 -5.09 1.72 -9.47
C ASN A 107 -3.90 2.63 -9.80
N ALA A 108 -2.86 2.64 -8.96
CA ALA A 108 -1.63 3.40 -9.22
C ALA A 108 -0.87 2.87 -10.46
N TYR A 109 -0.84 1.54 -10.64
CA TYR A 109 -0.20 0.91 -11.79
C TYR A 109 -0.92 1.23 -13.10
N GLU A 110 -2.26 1.19 -13.11
CA GLU A 110 -3.08 1.56 -14.27
C GLU A 110 -2.93 3.04 -14.64
N GLN A 111 -2.80 3.93 -13.66
CA GLN A 111 -2.48 5.34 -13.89
C GLN A 111 -1.06 5.55 -14.44
N PHE A 112 -0.10 4.70 -14.06
CA PHE A 112 1.28 4.79 -14.56
C PHE A 112 1.45 4.21 -15.96
N LYS A 113 0.75 3.12 -16.30
CA LYS A 113 0.85 2.40 -17.58
C LYS A 113 0.69 3.27 -18.85
N PRO A 114 -0.20 4.29 -18.92
CA PRO A 114 -0.27 5.17 -20.09
C PRO A 114 1.03 5.95 -20.37
N SER A 115 1.94 6.11 -19.39
CA SER A 115 3.17 6.88 -19.58
C SER A 115 4.28 6.18 -20.39
N LYS A 116 4.23 4.84 -20.54
CA LYS A 116 5.23 4.12 -21.35
C LYS A 116 4.88 4.03 -22.84
N GLU A 117 3.62 4.19 -23.22
CA GLU A 117 3.18 4.21 -24.63
C GLU A 117 2.77 5.60 -25.14
N MET A 118 2.45 6.56 -24.24
CA MET A 118 2.07 7.93 -24.66
C MET A 118 3.23 8.88 -24.94
N CYS A 119 4.50 8.45 -24.84
CA CYS A 119 5.62 9.34 -25.19
C CYS A 119 5.82 9.48 -26.71
N THR A 120 5.42 8.49 -27.51
CA THR A 120 5.71 8.52 -28.97
C THR A 120 4.53 9.06 -29.79
N PHE A 121 3.28 8.78 -29.40
CA PHE A 121 2.11 9.18 -30.20
C PHE A 121 1.61 10.60 -29.88
N MET A 122 1.78 11.04 -28.63
CA MET A 122 1.30 12.36 -28.19
C MET A 122 2.25 13.49 -28.63
N GLN A 123 3.53 13.21 -28.87
CA GLN A 123 4.43 14.15 -29.52
C GLN A 123 4.05 14.37 -30.99
N ILE A 124 3.75 13.31 -31.76
CA ILE A 124 3.43 13.43 -33.18
C ILE A 124 2.10 14.16 -33.40
N HIS A 125 1.04 13.82 -32.66
CA HIS A 125 -0.26 14.49 -32.86
C HIS A 125 -0.24 15.96 -32.39
N THR A 126 0.54 16.29 -31.35
CA THR A 126 0.75 17.68 -30.91
C THR A 126 1.62 18.45 -31.92
N PHE A 127 2.67 17.84 -32.48
CA PHE A 127 3.47 18.43 -33.55
C PHE A 127 2.68 18.63 -34.85
N ILE A 128 1.84 17.68 -35.25
CA ILE A 128 0.97 17.81 -36.44
C ILE A 128 -0.06 18.93 -36.23
N LYS A 129 -0.68 19.02 -35.03
CA LYS A 129 -1.59 20.13 -34.70
C LYS A 129 -0.87 21.47 -34.63
N MET A 130 0.36 21.51 -34.10
CA MET A 130 1.19 22.72 -34.11
C MET A 130 1.60 23.11 -35.54
N ALA A 131 1.97 22.15 -36.40
CA ALA A 131 2.33 22.39 -37.79
C ALA A 131 1.14 22.90 -38.61
N ALA A 132 -0.02 22.27 -38.50
CA ALA A 132 -1.26 22.70 -39.17
C ALA A 132 -1.71 24.11 -38.71
N LYS A 133 -1.49 24.44 -37.42
CA LYS A 133 -1.77 25.78 -36.88
C LYS A 133 -0.74 26.82 -37.33
N CYS A 134 0.52 26.41 -37.53
CA CYS A 134 1.57 27.26 -38.08
C CYS A 134 1.28 27.62 -39.55
N GLU A 135 0.79 26.67 -40.35
CA GLU A 135 0.46 26.84 -41.76
C GLU A 135 -0.75 27.77 -41.98
N THR A 136 -1.73 27.74 -41.07
CA THR A 136 -2.85 28.69 -41.07
C THR A 136 -2.44 30.10 -40.61
N LEU A 137 -1.47 30.20 -39.69
CA LEU A 137 -0.91 31.48 -39.24
C LEU A 137 -0.03 32.15 -40.30
N THR A 138 0.80 31.40 -41.04
CA THR A 138 1.57 31.96 -42.16
C THR A 138 0.69 32.39 -43.32
N HIS A 139 -0.36 31.63 -43.66
CA HIS A 139 -1.34 32.06 -44.67
C HIS A 139 -2.16 33.29 -44.26
N ALA A 140 -2.48 33.43 -42.97
CA ALA A 140 -3.17 34.61 -42.46
C ALA A 140 -2.24 35.84 -42.44
N LEU A 141 -0.99 35.69 -42.00
CA LEU A 141 -0.01 36.78 -41.95
C LEU A 141 0.41 37.27 -43.35
N LEU A 142 0.57 36.36 -44.33
CA LEU A 142 0.85 36.72 -45.73
C LEU A 142 -0.30 37.46 -46.42
N ARG A 143 -1.54 37.37 -45.90
CA ARG A 143 -2.69 38.13 -46.41
C ARG A 143 -2.88 39.49 -45.73
N THR A 144 -2.32 39.68 -44.54
CA THR A 144 -2.44 40.94 -43.78
C THR A 144 -1.23 41.86 -43.90
N LEU A 145 -0.13 41.38 -44.48
CA LEU A 145 1.02 42.23 -44.78
C LEU A 145 0.75 42.98 -46.09
N PRO A 146 0.70 44.33 -46.07
CA PRO A 146 0.67 45.11 -47.30
C PRO A 146 2.00 44.91 -48.02
N PHE A 147 1.98 44.22 -49.16
CA PHE A 147 3.12 44.07 -50.05
C PHE A 147 3.29 45.36 -50.86
N ASP A 148 3.62 46.44 -50.18
CA ASP A 148 4.11 47.68 -50.80
C ASP A 148 5.21 48.25 -49.91
N MET A 149 6.44 47.86 -50.19
CA MET A 149 7.63 48.61 -49.79
C MET A 149 8.48 48.84 -51.03
N PRO A 150 8.53 50.09 -51.53
CA PRO A 150 9.28 50.42 -52.72
C PRO A 150 10.72 50.85 -52.36
N TYR A 151 11.61 50.57 -53.30
CA TYR A 151 12.98 51.10 -53.45
C TYR A 151 14.10 50.51 -52.58
N TRP A 152 14.93 49.69 -53.23
CA TRP A 152 16.35 50.04 -53.41
C TRP A 152 16.75 49.69 -54.85
N HIS A 153 16.58 50.65 -55.76
CA HIS A 153 17.37 50.66 -56.98
C HIS A 153 18.78 51.09 -56.59
N LEU A 154 19.76 50.24 -56.94
CA LEU A 154 21.17 50.59 -56.98
C LEU A 154 21.40 51.77 -57.91
N ASN A 155 22.03 52.83 -57.39
CA ASN A 155 23.15 53.54 -57.98
C ASN A 155 23.95 54.22 -56.87
#